data_AF-A0ABD0WGG1-F1
#
_entry.id   AF-A0ABD0WGG1-F1
#
_cell.length_a   1.000
_cell.length_b   1.000
_cell.length_c   1.000
_cell.angle_alpha   90.00
_cell.angle_beta   90.00
_cell.angle_gamma   90.00
#
_symmetry.space_group_name_H-M   'P 1'
#
loop_
_entity.id
_entity.type
_entity.pdbx_description
1 polymer ?
#
loop_
_entity_poly.entity_id
_entity_poly.type
_entity_poly.pdbx_seq_one_letter_code
_entity_poly.pdbx_strand_id
1 'polypeptide(L)'
;MEDHGMRAEVWGSISQLVICLVLAQLTPANMVQVVGQTEPVIALVGDDVILPCSLNPMTSAKDQSVNWLRPDMNLKDVHYYRDGRDSNDDQNPSYSGRTSLFKEELNNGNISLKLTIIKLTDAGNYSCYVPSLDRDQKATIELTVGAVSQPVISVLGPKDDGVVLKCESGGWYPEPKMTWLDSDGSILPDGPTETQTDSEGRYTLRGEVTVKKTENNRFTCRVNQQQINKIKEILIDVPDEAFAKSHGGLITDEAFAKSRGGLIAGVFIAVLVAVVAAGVGVFMWRKKKETKKVLEEKEVELKEVCSEKGEKEKLLEEQEKQLKEKEKLLKKQLEDMERAKQEQEKLLKQQLEEQKKQLKQQQEEENAAVLVDKHREKIIDVVDNHMAKVIAEDLNEQGFITKEVMNKVKSSKTKRVSELFKALDSGGIKVKSAFYNILLKHYQHLSKLENMFTKKVKDQDAAVLVDRNREKIIDVVDNYMAKVIAEDLNEQGFFTEEMMNKVKSSKTKRMSELFKALDSGGIKVKSAFYNILLKHYQRQSKLDVKLFDKLSLGSGLESKNT
;
A
#
# COMPACT_ATOMS: atom_id res chain seq x y z
N MET A 1 -2.30 -22.47 80.96
CA MET A 1 -2.55 -21.36 79.99
C MET A 1 -1.42 -21.43 78.98
N GLU A 2 -1.68 -21.16 77.70
CA GLU A 2 -0.75 -21.31 76.55
C GLU A 2 -0.89 -22.62 75.75
N ASP A 3 -2.06 -22.85 75.14
CA ASP A 3 -2.10 -23.44 73.79
C ASP A 3 -3.37 -23.03 73.00
N HIS A 4 -3.98 -21.90 73.38
CA HIS A 4 -5.11 -21.32 72.64
C HIS A 4 -4.65 -20.24 71.64
N GLY A 5 -3.37 -19.87 71.63
CA GLY A 5 -2.80 -18.88 70.71
C GLY A 5 -2.43 -19.45 69.34
N MET A 6 -1.99 -20.71 69.27
CA MET A 6 -1.45 -21.28 68.02
C MET A 6 -2.56 -21.69 67.03
N ARG A 7 -3.79 -21.93 67.51
CA ARG A 7 -4.95 -22.18 66.64
C ARG A 7 -5.47 -20.92 65.96
N ALA A 8 -5.33 -19.73 66.54
CA ALA A 8 -5.87 -18.50 65.94
C ALA A 8 -5.03 -18.02 64.74
N GLU A 9 -3.70 -18.16 64.80
CA GLU A 9 -2.79 -17.72 63.73
C GLU A 9 -2.83 -18.63 62.50
N VAL A 10 -2.99 -19.94 62.72
CA VAL A 10 -3.10 -20.94 61.64
C VAL A 10 -4.43 -20.76 60.89
N TRP A 11 -5.53 -20.49 61.59
CA TRP A 11 -6.83 -20.25 60.95
C TRP A 11 -6.90 -18.88 60.27
N GLY A 12 -6.23 -17.86 60.82
CA GLY A 12 -6.04 -16.56 60.16
C GLY A 12 -5.26 -16.68 58.86
N SER A 13 -4.17 -17.46 58.85
CA SER A 13 -3.33 -17.70 57.67
C SER A 13 -4.05 -18.52 56.59
N ILE A 14 -4.84 -19.52 56.98
CA ILE A 14 -5.67 -20.31 56.06
C ILE A 14 -6.80 -19.44 55.50
N SER A 15 -7.44 -18.62 56.32
CA SER A 15 -8.47 -17.66 55.88
C SER A 15 -7.90 -16.67 54.85
N GLN A 16 -6.71 -16.13 55.11
CA GLN A 16 -6.03 -15.21 54.19
C GLN A 16 -5.65 -15.88 52.86
N LEU A 17 -5.17 -17.14 52.91
CA LEU A 17 -4.86 -17.92 51.71
C LEU A 17 -6.12 -18.27 50.89
N VAL A 18 -7.22 -18.62 51.57
CA VAL A 18 -8.52 -18.87 50.92
C VAL A 18 -9.08 -17.59 50.32
N ILE A 19 -8.97 -16.45 51.02
CA ILE A 19 -9.36 -15.14 50.49
C ILE A 19 -8.47 -14.78 49.28
N CYS A 20 -7.16 -15.00 49.32
CA CYS A 20 -6.27 -14.79 48.17
C CYS A 20 -6.58 -15.72 46.99
N LEU A 21 -6.94 -16.98 47.24
CA LEU A 21 -7.36 -17.93 46.20
C LEU A 21 -8.71 -17.53 45.59
N VAL A 22 -9.66 -17.10 46.41
CA VAL A 22 -10.97 -16.58 45.96
C VAL A 22 -10.80 -15.27 45.19
N LEU A 23 -9.92 -14.36 45.63
CA LEU A 23 -9.59 -13.12 44.92
C LEU A 23 -8.84 -13.38 43.62
N ALA A 24 -7.95 -14.38 43.57
CA ALA A 24 -7.30 -14.81 42.33
C ALA A 24 -8.31 -15.40 41.34
N GLN A 25 -9.33 -16.13 41.82
CA GLN A 25 -10.46 -16.60 41.01
C GLN A 25 -11.47 -15.50 40.63
N LEU A 26 -11.41 -14.33 41.27
CA LEU A 26 -12.20 -13.14 40.96
C LEU A 26 -11.48 -12.17 39.99
N THR A 27 -10.24 -12.47 39.58
CA THR A 27 -9.67 -11.77 38.41
C THR A 27 -10.39 -12.28 37.16
N PRO A 28 -10.99 -11.42 36.34
CA PRO A 28 -11.61 -11.88 35.11
C PRO A 28 -10.49 -12.40 34.19
N ALA A 29 -10.34 -13.73 34.12
CA ALA A 29 -9.42 -14.43 33.22
C ALA A 29 -9.73 -14.24 31.71
N ASN A 30 -10.57 -13.25 31.37
CA ASN A 30 -11.12 -13.00 30.04
C ASN A 30 -10.93 -11.54 29.57
N MET A 31 -10.04 -10.76 30.19
CA MET A 31 -9.78 -9.40 29.71
C MET A 31 -8.92 -9.46 28.43
N VAL A 32 -9.56 -9.25 27.27
CA VAL A 32 -8.85 -9.02 26.01
C VAL A 32 -8.03 -7.74 26.14
N GLN A 33 -6.80 -7.72 25.62
CA GLN A 33 -5.89 -6.57 25.61
C GLN A 33 -5.42 -6.30 24.19
N VAL A 34 -5.08 -5.04 23.90
CA VAL A 34 -4.45 -4.64 22.65
C VAL A 34 -2.93 -4.63 22.84
N VAL A 35 -2.23 -5.38 21.99
CA VAL A 35 -0.77 -5.53 22.02
C VAL A 35 -0.19 -5.07 20.69
N GLY A 36 0.82 -4.22 20.74
CA GLY A 36 1.56 -3.72 19.58
C GLY A 36 3.05 -4.04 19.72
N GLN A 37 3.79 -3.81 18.64
CA GLN A 37 5.24 -3.98 18.66
C GLN A 37 5.90 -2.92 19.55
N THR A 38 6.82 -3.35 20.42
CA THR A 38 7.59 -2.46 21.32
C THR A 38 8.80 -1.84 20.65
N GLU A 39 9.44 -2.57 19.74
CA GLU A 39 10.58 -2.09 18.97
C GLU A 39 10.12 -1.16 17.84
N PRO A 40 10.85 -0.07 17.53
CA PRO A 40 10.53 0.81 16.43
C PRO A 40 10.48 0.06 15.09
N VAL A 41 9.43 0.31 14.32
CA VAL A 41 9.30 -0.20 12.96
C VAL A 41 10.09 0.71 12.03
N ILE A 42 11.03 0.15 11.27
CA ILE A 42 11.87 0.90 10.33
C ILE A 42 11.32 0.72 8.91
N ALA A 43 11.08 1.83 8.20
CA ALA A 43 10.68 1.84 6.80
C ALA A 43 11.51 2.84 5.98
N LEU A 44 11.70 2.57 4.69
CA LEU A 44 12.32 3.55 3.78
C LEU A 44 11.25 4.33 3.02
N VAL A 45 11.57 5.57 2.65
CA VAL A 45 10.71 6.40 1.80
C VAL A 45 10.40 5.66 0.50
N GLY A 46 9.11 5.62 0.15
CA GLY A 46 8.59 4.92 -1.04
C GLY A 46 8.15 3.48 -0.80
N ASP A 47 8.58 2.84 0.30
CA ASP A 47 8.20 1.46 0.62
C ASP A 47 6.77 1.37 1.19
N ASP A 48 6.26 0.14 1.30
CA ASP A 48 5.08 -0.20 2.11
C ASP A 48 5.53 -0.76 3.47
N VAL A 49 4.82 -0.43 4.54
CA VAL A 49 5.11 -0.92 5.90
C VAL A 49 3.86 -1.52 6.55
N ILE A 50 4.08 -2.44 7.48
CA ILE A 50 3.06 -2.96 8.39
C ILE A 50 3.39 -2.48 9.80
N LEU A 51 2.44 -1.83 10.46
CA LEU A 51 2.50 -1.49 11.87
C LEU A 51 1.77 -2.60 12.65
N PRO A 52 2.50 -3.47 13.37
CA PRO A 52 1.89 -4.66 13.96
C PRO A 52 1.05 -4.32 15.19
N CYS A 53 -0.18 -4.82 15.22
CA CYS A 53 -1.07 -4.72 16.37
C CYS A 53 -2.05 -5.90 16.39
N SER A 54 -2.30 -6.45 17.57
CA SER A 54 -3.11 -7.66 17.74
C SER A 54 -3.84 -7.68 19.08
N LEU A 55 -4.88 -8.50 19.18
CA LEU A 55 -5.57 -8.80 20.42
C LEU A 55 -4.91 -9.97 21.15
N ASN A 56 -4.79 -9.85 22.47
CA ASN A 56 -4.34 -10.90 23.37
C ASN A 56 -5.40 -11.17 24.45
N PRO A 57 -6.00 -12.38 24.52
CA PRO A 57 -5.80 -13.51 23.62
C PRO A 57 -6.31 -13.23 22.19
N MET A 58 -5.79 -13.99 21.21
CA MET A 58 -6.18 -13.91 19.79
C MET A 58 -7.67 -14.23 19.63
N THR A 59 -8.48 -13.18 19.59
CA THR A 59 -9.94 -13.25 19.52
C THR A 59 -10.40 -12.41 18.34
N SER A 60 -11.55 -12.76 17.75
CA SER A 60 -12.00 -12.09 16.53
C SER A 60 -12.31 -10.61 16.74
N ALA A 61 -11.66 -9.77 15.93
CA ALA A 61 -11.90 -8.34 15.81
C ALA A 61 -12.82 -8.00 14.61
N LYS A 62 -13.31 -8.99 13.87
CA LYS A 62 -14.05 -8.77 12.61
C LYS A 62 -15.30 -7.91 12.79
N ASP A 63 -16.06 -8.15 13.86
CA ASP A 63 -17.29 -7.41 14.20
C ASP A 63 -17.01 -6.25 15.17
N GLN A 64 -15.75 -6.01 15.52
CA GLN A 64 -15.32 -4.92 16.38
C GLN A 64 -14.94 -3.70 15.55
N SER A 65 -14.98 -2.53 16.17
CA SER A 65 -14.34 -1.35 15.57
C SER A 65 -12.85 -1.36 15.88
N VAL A 66 -12.02 -0.95 14.93
CA VAL A 66 -10.56 -0.79 15.12
C VAL A 66 -10.21 0.62 14.71
N ASN A 67 -9.52 1.35 15.57
CA ASN A 67 -9.07 2.69 15.26
C ASN A 67 -7.54 2.80 15.39
N TRP A 68 -6.94 3.39 14.35
CA TRP A 68 -5.55 3.78 14.31
C TRP A 68 -5.45 5.29 14.34
N LEU A 69 -4.68 5.79 15.30
CA LEU A 69 -4.48 7.20 15.56
C LEU A 69 -3.01 7.58 15.46
N ARG A 70 -2.74 8.84 15.21
CA ARG A 70 -1.44 9.47 15.33
C ARG A 70 -1.55 10.69 16.25
N PRO A 71 -1.24 10.55 17.56
CA PRO A 71 -1.64 11.51 18.58
C PRO A 71 -1.02 12.91 18.45
N ASP A 72 0.13 13.03 17.78
CA ASP A 72 0.90 14.26 17.54
C ASP A 72 0.30 15.15 16.44
N MET A 73 -0.62 14.64 15.62
CA MET A 73 -1.26 15.41 14.55
C MET A 73 -2.54 16.13 15.01
N ASN A 74 -2.85 17.25 14.35
CA ASN A 74 -4.10 18.00 14.54
C ASN A 74 -5.32 17.13 14.20
N LEU A 75 -5.28 16.42 13.07
CA LEU A 75 -6.22 15.37 12.71
C LEU A 75 -5.58 14.03 13.03
N LYS A 76 -6.06 13.37 14.09
CA LYS A 76 -5.40 12.19 14.65
C LYS A 76 -5.76 10.90 13.93
N ASP A 77 -6.91 10.83 13.27
CA ASP A 77 -7.40 9.58 12.67
C ASP A 77 -6.57 9.18 11.45
N VAL A 78 -5.89 8.03 11.56
CA VAL A 78 -5.06 7.44 10.49
C VAL A 78 -5.84 6.39 9.72
N HIS A 79 -6.64 5.57 10.39
CA HIS A 79 -7.50 4.57 9.76
C HIS A 79 -8.58 4.13 10.73
N TYR A 80 -9.81 4.06 10.26
CA TYR A 80 -10.93 3.60 11.07
C TYR A 80 -11.68 2.47 10.36
N TYR A 81 -11.83 1.34 11.06
CA TYR A 81 -12.59 0.19 10.61
C TYR A 81 -13.79 -0.02 11.53
N ARG A 82 -14.97 -0.20 10.95
CA ARG A 82 -16.22 -0.44 11.67
C ARG A 82 -17.25 -1.08 10.75
N ASP A 83 -18.15 -1.88 11.32
CA ASP A 83 -19.29 -2.48 10.61
C ASP A 83 -18.88 -3.28 9.35
N GLY A 84 -17.74 -3.97 9.41
CA GLY A 84 -17.26 -4.82 8.32
C GLY A 84 -16.51 -4.09 7.19
N ARG A 85 -16.27 -2.79 7.32
CA ARG A 85 -15.65 -1.95 6.28
C ARG A 85 -14.74 -0.86 6.84
N ASP A 86 -13.92 -0.29 5.97
CA ASP A 86 -13.11 0.87 6.32
C ASP A 86 -14.01 2.12 6.25
N SER A 87 -14.08 2.87 7.33
CA SER A 87 -14.97 4.03 7.54
C SER A 87 -14.14 5.31 7.69
N ASN A 88 -13.41 5.66 6.63
CA ASN A 88 -12.38 6.69 6.63
C ASN A 88 -12.92 8.11 6.33
N ASP A 89 -14.16 8.43 6.70
CA ASP A 89 -14.78 9.74 6.41
C ASP A 89 -14.05 10.91 7.10
N ASP A 90 -13.60 10.71 8.34
CA ASP A 90 -12.84 11.68 9.13
C ASP A 90 -11.32 11.44 9.09
N GLN A 91 -10.85 10.57 8.18
CA GLN A 91 -9.44 10.23 8.07
C GLN A 91 -8.61 11.47 7.72
N ASN A 92 -7.46 11.60 8.36
CA ASN A 92 -6.49 12.63 8.01
C ASN A 92 -6.07 12.48 6.53
N PRO A 93 -6.19 13.55 5.71
CA PRO A 93 -5.94 13.49 4.27
C PRO A 93 -4.56 12.95 3.87
N SER A 94 -3.53 13.10 4.72
CA SER A 94 -2.18 12.57 4.47
C SER A 94 -2.14 11.04 4.32
N TYR A 95 -3.14 10.34 4.85
CA TYR A 95 -3.27 8.89 4.84
C TYR A 95 -4.32 8.35 3.86
N SER A 96 -5.05 9.25 3.18
CA SER A 96 -6.12 8.88 2.26
C SER A 96 -5.62 7.95 1.15
N GLY A 97 -6.28 6.80 0.99
CA GLY A 97 -5.92 5.79 -0.01
C GLY A 97 -4.60 5.05 0.24
N ARG A 98 -3.96 5.27 1.39
CA ARG A 98 -2.66 4.68 1.74
C ARG A 98 -2.73 3.67 2.88
N THR A 99 -3.88 3.52 3.54
CA THR A 99 -4.02 2.68 4.73
C THR A 99 -5.07 1.59 4.54
N SER A 100 -4.79 0.41 5.10
CA SER A 100 -5.73 -0.72 5.12
C SER A 100 -5.44 -1.70 6.25
N LEU A 101 -6.47 -2.35 6.79
CA LEU A 101 -6.32 -3.53 7.65
C LEU A 101 -6.33 -4.83 6.83
N PHE A 102 -5.78 -5.89 7.42
CA PHE A 102 -5.83 -7.26 6.87
C PHE A 102 -7.17 -7.91 7.22
N LYS A 103 -8.20 -7.66 6.38
CA LYS A 103 -9.60 -8.03 6.68
C LYS A 103 -9.81 -9.53 6.93
N GLU A 104 -9.04 -10.40 6.28
CA GLU A 104 -9.10 -11.85 6.51
C GLU A 104 -8.57 -12.25 7.90
N GLU A 105 -7.56 -11.54 8.39
CA GLU A 105 -6.84 -11.81 9.64
C GLU A 105 -7.51 -11.18 10.89
N LEU A 106 -8.51 -10.32 10.69
CA LEU A 106 -9.33 -9.79 11.79
C LEU A 106 -10.01 -10.92 12.58
N ASN A 107 -10.34 -12.05 11.95
CA ASN A 107 -10.91 -13.21 12.65
C ASN A 107 -9.94 -13.82 13.68
N ASN A 108 -8.63 -13.65 13.46
CA ASN A 108 -7.55 -14.15 14.31
C ASN A 108 -7.08 -13.07 15.31
N GLY A 109 -7.77 -11.92 15.38
CA GLY A 109 -7.42 -10.81 16.27
C GLY A 109 -6.24 -9.97 15.80
N ASN A 110 -5.80 -10.14 14.55
CA ASN A 110 -4.78 -9.28 13.96
C ASN A 110 -5.43 -7.99 13.45
N ILE A 111 -5.05 -6.87 14.03
CA ILE A 111 -5.56 -5.53 13.71
C ILE A 111 -4.45 -4.61 13.18
N SER A 112 -3.41 -5.21 12.60
CA SER A 112 -2.24 -4.50 12.06
C SER A 112 -2.62 -3.60 10.89
N LEU A 113 -1.95 -2.44 10.82
CA LEU A 113 -2.16 -1.46 9.76
C LEU A 113 -1.12 -1.63 8.67
N LYS A 114 -1.56 -1.79 7.42
CA LYS A 114 -0.70 -1.58 6.26
C LYS A 114 -0.74 -0.10 5.88
N LEU A 115 0.43 0.52 5.77
CA LEU A 115 0.61 1.90 5.26
C LEU A 115 1.51 1.88 4.03
N THR A 116 1.03 2.41 2.90
CA THR A 116 1.71 2.33 1.60
C THR A 116 2.40 3.63 1.20
N ILE A 117 3.47 3.51 0.40
CA ILE A 117 4.22 4.64 -0.18
C ILE A 117 4.70 5.60 0.92
N ILE A 118 5.58 5.14 1.81
CA ILE A 118 6.02 5.86 3.00
C ILE A 118 6.68 7.19 2.65
N LYS A 119 6.37 8.22 3.45
CA LYS A 119 6.91 9.58 3.36
C LYS A 119 7.66 9.91 4.65
N LEU A 120 8.62 10.83 4.59
CA LEU A 120 9.33 11.31 5.77
C LEU A 120 8.38 11.82 6.87
N THR A 121 7.30 12.49 6.46
CA THR A 121 6.27 13.01 7.37
C THR A 121 5.46 11.93 8.08
N ASP A 122 5.53 10.67 7.65
CA ASP A 122 4.82 9.58 8.32
C ASP A 122 5.55 9.08 9.57
N ALA A 123 6.82 9.47 9.78
CA ALA A 123 7.57 9.11 10.99
C ALA A 123 6.87 9.63 12.24
N GLY A 124 6.82 8.81 13.30
CA GLY A 124 6.18 9.16 14.57
C GLY A 124 5.48 8.00 15.24
N ASN A 125 4.74 8.30 16.31
CA ASN A 125 4.06 7.32 17.13
C ASN A 125 2.61 7.13 16.67
N TYR A 126 2.25 5.88 16.41
CA TYR A 126 0.91 5.45 16.06
C TYR A 126 0.28 4.73 17.25
N SER A 127 -1.02 4.88 17.45
CA SER A 127 -1.78 4.16 18.46
C SER A 127 -2.88 3.34 17.82
N CYS A 128 -2.94 2.05 18.14
CA CYS A 128 -4.05 1.18 17.77
C CYS A 128 -4.89 0.88 19.01
N TYR A 129 -6.22 0.89 18.86
CA TYR A 129 -7.12 0.47 19.93
C TYR A 129 -8.47 -0.02 19.37
N VAL A 130 -9.21 -0.74 20.21
CA VAL A 130 -10.54 -1.27 19.90
C VAL A 130 -11.55 -0.58 20.83
N PRO A 131 -12.44 0.31 20.32
CA PRO A 131 -13.31 1.14 21.17
C PRO A 131 -14.30 0.39 22.06
N SER A 132 -14.63 -0.87 21.74
CA SER A 132 -15.48 -1.73 22.56
C SER A 132 -14.74 -2.34 23.75
N LEU A 133 -13.41 -2.29 23.74
CA LEU A 133 -12.58 -2.54 24.91
C LEU A 133 -12.43 -1.24 25.71
N ASP A 134 -11.85 -1.34 26.91
CA ASP A 134 -11.53 -0.17 27.71
C ASP A 134 -10.61 0.79 26.92
N ARG A 135 -10.89 2.10 26.97
CA ARG A 135 -10.13 3.11 26.21
C ARG A 135 -8.66 3.19 26.62
N ASP A 136 -8.35 2.74 27.83
CA ASP A 136 -6.98 2.67 28.34
C ASP A 136 -6.19 1.49 27.72
N GLN A 137 -6.86 0.55 27.06
CA GLN A 137 -6.22 -0.53 26.32
C GLN A 137 -5.90 -0.13 24.87
N LYS A 138 -4.82 0.62 24.72
CA LYS A 138 -4.22 0.96 23.43
C LYS A 138 -2.76 0.51 23.38
N ALA A 139 -2.29 0.09 22.22
CA ALA A 139 -0.87 -0.09 21.99
C ALA A 139 -0.30 1.07 21.18
N THR A 140 0.94 1.44 21.47
CA THR A 140 1.67 2.49 20.75
C THR A 140 2.84 1.86 20.00
N ILE A 141 2.96 2.17 18.71
CA ILE A 141 3.99 1.66 17.81
C ILE A 141 4.73 2.87 17.24
N GLU A 142 6.05 2.90 17.38
CA GLU A 142 6.91 3.91 16.78
C GLU A 142 7.28 3.52 15.34
N LEU A 143 7.09 4.45 14.39
CA LEU A 143 7.55 4.31 13.01
C LEU A 143 8.73 5.26 12.76
N THR A 144 9.89 4.67 12.49
CA THR A 144 11.11 5.38 12.08
C THR A 144 11.23 5.31 10.56
N VAL A 145 11.28 6.48 9.91
CA VAL A 145 11.40 6.57 8.45
C VAL A 145 12.82 6.96 8.05
N GLY A 146 13.37 6.21 7.11
CA GLY A 146 14.68 6.43 6.51
C GLY A 146 14.61 6.79 5.02
N ALA A 147 15.65 7.43 4.51
CA ALA A 147 15.92 7.59 3.09
C ALA A 147 17.40 7.28 2.85
N VAL A 148 17.69 6.51 1.80
CA VAL A 148 19.03 6.04 1.45
C VAL A 148 19.23 6.15 -0.05
N SER A 149 20.47 6.41 -0.49
CA SER A 149 20.83 6.44 -1.90
C SER A 149 22.18 5.77 -2.14
N GLN A 150 22.50 5.50 -3.41
CA GLN A 150 23.79 4.91 -3.76
C GLN A 150 24.86 6.01 -3.85
N PRO A 151 26.01 5.88 -3.15
CA PRO A 151 27.15 6.79 -3.33
C PRO A 151 27.79 6.64 -4.71
N VAL A 152 28.42 7.70 -5.19
CA VAL A 152 29.18 7.75 -6.45
C VAL A 152 30.57 8.27 -6.17
N ILE A 153 31.60 7.60 -6.72
CA ILE A 153 32.99 8.05 -6.65
C ILE A 153 33.41 8.68 -7.97
N SER A 154 34.15 9.78 -7.90
CA SER A 154 34.79 10.47 -9.01
C SER A 154 36.28 10.70 -8.70
N VAL A 155 37.13 10.61 -9.73
CA VAL A 155 38.56 10.88 -9.62
C VAL A 155 38.80 12.34 -10.01
N LEU A 156 39.30 13.17 -9.10
CA LEU A 156 39.55 14.58 -9.36
C LEU A 156 40.93 14.84 -9.99
N GLY A 157 41.86 13.89 -9.81
CA GLY A 157 43.20 13.94 -10.42
C GLY A 157 44.33 13.81 -9.40
N PRO A 158 45.58 13.89 -9.86
CA PRO A 158 46.76 13.79 -9.00
C PRO A 158 46.89 15.03 -8.10
N LYS A 159 47.30 14.82 -6.85
CA LYS A 159 47.65 15.87 -5.89
C LYS A 159 48.82 15.40 -5.05
N ASP A 160 49.88 16.21 -5.01
CA ASP A 160 51.14 15.89 -4.35
C ASP A 160 51.75 14.55 -4.83
N ASP A 161 51.74 13.51 -3.98
CA ASP A 161 52.21 12.16 -4.29
C ASP A 161 51.08 11.11 -4.38
N GLY A 162 49.83 11.56 -4.48
CA GLY A 162 48.64 10.71 -4.53
C GLY A 162 47.60 11.16 -5.55
N VAL A 163 46.41 10.57 -5.45
CA VAL A 163 45.23 10.86 -6.27
C VAL A 163 44.09 11.29 -5.36
N VAL A 164 43.37 12.34 -5.75
CA VAL A 164 42.19 12.80 -5.01
C VAL A 164 40.95 12.09 -5.54
N LEU A 165 40.26 11.41 -4.63
CA LEU A 165 38.97 10.78 -4.86
C LEU A 165 37.89 11.61 -4.17
N LYS A 166 36.76 11.81 -4.86
CA LYS A 166 35.58 12.48 -4.33
C LYS A 166 34.40 11.53 -4.34
N CYS A 167 33.78 11.33 -3.19
CA CYS A 167 32.55 10.57 -3.04
C CYS A 167 31.39 11.53 -2.77
N GLU A 168 30.29 11.33 -3.50
CA GLU A 168 29.07 12.12 -3.35
C GLU A 168 27.86 11.19 -3.19
N SER A 169 26.99 11.50 -2.23
CA SER A 169 25.76 10.73 -2.01
C SER A 169 24.66 11.63 -1.43
N GLY A 170 23.52 11.72 -2.14
CA GLY A 170 22.43 12.66 -1.82
C GLY A 170 21.11 11.98 -1.50
N GLY A 171 20.25 12.65 -0.73
CA GLY A 171 18.90 12.15 -0.43
C GLY A 171 18.79 11.26 0.81
N TRP A 172 19.70 11.40 1.77
CA TRP A 172 19.71 10.62 3.00
C TRP A 172 18.85 11.24 4.09
N TYR A 173 18.17 10.42 4.90
CA TYR A 173 17.49 10.89 6.11
C TYR A 173 17.31 9.71 7.07
N PRO A 174 17.59 9.83 8.38
CA PRO A 174 18.27 10.93 9.07
C PRO A 174 19.74 11.09 8.67
N GLU A 175 20.48 12.02 9.28
CA GLU A 175 21.88 12.32 8.93
C GLU A 175 22.78 11.06 8.95
N PRO A 176 23.44 10.71 7.84
CA PRO A 176 24.38 9.58 7.79
C PRO A 176 25.83 10.04 8.00
N LYS A 177 26.74 9.07 8.11
CA LYS A 177 28.20 9.29 8.22
C LYS A 177 28.92 8.70 7.01
N MET A 178 29.75 9.50 6.34
CA MET A 178 30.64 9.05 5.28
C MET A 178 32.00 8.62 5.87
N THR A 179 32.61 7.58 5.32
CA THR A 179 33.95 7.11 5.70
C THR A 179 34.63 6.47 4.51
N TRP A 180 35.91 6.75 4.35
CA TRP A 180 36.76 6.11 3.35
C TRP A 180 37.51 4.93 3.93
N LEU A 181 37.58 3.84 3.17
CA LEU A 181 38.29 2.62 3.55
C LEU A 181 39.27 2.21 2.46
N ASP A 182 40.40 1.63 2.87
CA ASP A 182 41.34 0.97 1.96
C ASP A 182 40.86 -0.46 1.57
N SER A 183 41.71 -1.20 0.87
CA SER A 183 41.42 -2.58 0.43
C SER A 183 41.24 -3.57 1.58
N ASP A 184 41.82 -3.27 2.74
CA ASP A 184 41.83 -4.15 3.92
C ASP A 184 40.70 -3.78 4.89
N GLY A 185 39.95 -2.71 4.57
CA GLY A 185 38.85 -2.19 5.39
C GLY A 185 39.31 -1.24 6.50
N SER A 186 40.56 -0.77 6.48
CA SER A 186 41.06 0.22 7.41
C SER A 186 40.59 1.62 7.02
N ILE A 187 40.26 2.44 8.03
CA ILE A 187 39.78 3.80 7.80
C ILE A 187 40.93 4.69 7.31
N LEU A 188 40.70 5.36 6.19
CA LEU A 188 41.63 6.32 5.63
C LEU A 188 41.45 7.71 6.26
N PRO A 189 42.53 8.50 6.39
CA PRO A 189 42.43 9.88 6.84
C PRO A 189 41.74 10.72 5.75
N ASP A 190 40.47 11.05 5.99
CA ASP A 190 39.63 11.82 5.07
C ASP A 190 39.59 13.31 5.43
N GLY A 191 39.27 14.14 4.42
CA GLY A 191 38.99 15.56 4.64
C GLY A 191 37.63 15.77 5.33
N PRO A 192 37.30 17.00 5.75
CA PRO A 192 35.98 17.29 6.28
C PRO A 192 34.91 16.90 5.26
N THR A 193 33.89 16.16 5.72
CA THR A 193 32.72 15.87 4.88
C THR A 193 31.86 17.11 4.79
N GLU A 194 31.63 17.61 3.58
CA GLU A 194 30.66 18.67 3.35
C GLU A 194 29.26 18.07 3.35
N THR A 195 28.38 18.65 4.17
CA THR A 195 26.98 18.23 4.27
C THR A 195 26.07 19.37 3.84
N GLN A 196 25.14 19.08 2.93
CA GLN A 196 24.11 20.01 2.49
C GLN A 196 22.73 19.39 2.73
N THR A 197 21.77 20.19 3.19
CA THR A 197 20.40 19.73 3.45
C THR A 197 19.46 20.34 2.41
N ASP A 198 18.61 19.50 1.81
CA ASP A 198 17.60 19.96 0.85
C ASP A 198 16.36 20.55 1.55
N SER A 199 15.42 21.09 0.77
CA SER A 199 14.18 21.68 1.29
C SER A 199 13.25 20.68 1.99
N GLU A 200 13.45 19.39 1.78
CA GLU A 200 12.69 18.31 2.41
C GLU A 200 13.41 17.71 3.64
N GLY A 201 14.55 18.30 4.04
CA GLY A 201 15.32 17.89 5.20
C GLY A 201 16.27 16.71 4.94
N ARG A 202 16.50 16.30 3.69
CA ARG A 202 17.42 15.21 3.35
C ARG A 202 18.85 15.72 3.17
N TYR A 203 19.81 14.90 3.55
CA TYR A 203 21.24 15.17 3.55
C TYR A 203 21.91 14.71 2.26
N THR A 204 22.83 15.55 1.78
CA THR A 204 23.78 15.25 0.71
C THR A 204 25.18 15.43 1.24
N LEU A 205 25.99 14.39 1.11
CA LEU A 205 27.34 14.31 1.65
C LEU A 205 28.33 14.33 0.50
N ARG A 206 29.41 15.09 0.68
CA ARG A 206 30.55 15.16 -0.23
C ARG A 206 31.83 15.04 0.57
N GLY A 207 32.57 13.96 0.34
CA GLY A 207 33.83 13.69 1.03
C GLY A 207 34.96 13.50 0.03
N GLU A 208 36.10 14.12 0.30
CA GLU A 208 37.31 13.98 -0.49
C GLU A 208 38.42 13.30 0.33
N VAL A 209 39.17 12.42 -0.32
CA VAL A 209 40.33 11.75 0.26
C VAL A 209 41.48 11.75 -0.74
N THR A 210 42.70 11.96 -0.24
CA THR A 210 43.92 11.80 -1.06
C THR A 210 44.52 10.44 -0.76
N VAL A 211 44.59 9.56 -1.75
CA VAL A 211 45.09 8.19 -1.61
C VAL A 211 46.43 8.03 -2.32
N LYS A 212 47.31 7.20 -1.74
CA LYS A 212 48.58 6.82 -2.37
C LYS A 212 48.45 5.47 -3.06
N LYS A 213 49.37 5.19 -3.98
CA LYS A 213 49.43 3.90 -4.67
C LYS A 213 49.62 2.76 -3.66
N THR A 214 48.82 1.72 -3.78
CA THR A 214 48.91 0.46 -3.02
C THR A 214 49.10 -0.72 -3.99
N GLU A 215 49.17 -1.96 -3.48
CA GLU A 215 49.30 -3.13 -4.36
C GLU A 215 48.05 -3.36 -5.24
N ASN A 216 46.87 -3.04 -4.70
CA ASN A 216 45.59 -3.33 -5.36
C ASN A 216 44.83 -2.06 -5.80
N ASN A 217 45.22 -0.86 -5.33
CA ASN A 217 44.59 0.43 -5.61
C ASN A 217 43.06 0.46 -5.47
N ARG A 218 42.51 -0.32 -4.52
CA ARG A 218 41.07 -0.42 -4.27
C ARG A 218 40.70 0.46 -3.08
N PHE A 219 39.67 1.27 -3.26
CA PHE A 219 39.19 2.18 -2.23
C PHE A 219 37.68 2.13 -2.16
N THR A 220 37.15 2.17 -0.93
CA THR A 220 35.71 2.07 -0.69
C THR A 220 35.21 3.34 -0.03
N CYS A 221 34.18 3.95 -0.62
CA CYS A 221 33.39 4.97 0.07
C CYS A 221 32.21 4.29 0.74
N ARG A 222 32.11 4.41 2.06
CA ARG A 222 31.02 3.88 2.88
C ARG A 222 30.19 5.03 3.43
N VAL A 223 28.88 4.96 3.22
CA VAL A 223 27.89 5.83 3.85
C VAL A 223 27.06 4.98 4.80
N ASN A 224 27.15 5.28 6.09
CA ASN A 224 26.52 4.54 7.17
C ASN A 224 25.49 5.39 7.89
N GLN A 225 24.28 4.84 8.02
CA GLN A 225 23.17 5.44 8.73
C GLN A 225 22.86 4.60 9.97
N GLN A 226 23.49 4.99 11.08
CA GLN A 226 23.48 4.23 12.33
C GLN A 226 22.09 4.11 12.95
N GLN A 227 21.27 5.17 12.87
CA GLN A 227 19.95 5.21 13.52
C GLN A 227 18.98 4.15 12.97
N ILE A 228 19.16 3.71 11.73
CA ILE A 228 18.32 2.68 11.09
C ILE A 228 19.13 1.47 10.61
N ASN A 229 20.40 1.36 11.02
CA ASN A 229 21.32 0.28 10.63
C ASN A 229 21.37 0.01 9.11
N LYS A 230 21.45 1.09 8.31
CA LYS A 230 21.60 0.97 6.85
C LYS A 230 22.98 1.43 6.41
N ILE A 231 23.63 0.63 5.57
CA ILE A 231 24.95 0.91 5.01
C ILE A 231 24.86 0.83 3.49
N LYS A 232 25.46 1.81 2.81
CA LYS A 232 25.70 1.79 1.37
C LYS A 232 27.17 2.03 1.12
N GLU A 233 27.75 1.23 0.25
CA GLU A 233 29.15 1.36 -0.11
C GLU A 233 29.33 1.17 -1.62
N ILE A 234 30.40 1.78 -2.13
CA ILE A 234 30.85 1.64 -3.50
C ILE A 234 32.36 1.59 -3.49
N LEU A 235 32.91 0.74 -4.36
CA LEU A 235 34.33 0.52 -4.51
C LEU A 235 34.81 1.07 -5.85
N ILE A 236 35.99 1.66 -5.85
CA ILE A 236 36.71 2.08 -7.05
C ILE A 236 38.08 1.39 -7.10
N ASP A 237 38.46 0.95 -8.30
CA ASP A 237 39.80 0.48 -8.62
C ASP A 237 40.51 1.60 -9.41
N VAL A 238 41.56 2.19 -8.84
CA VAL A 238 42.27 3.32 -9.45
C VAL A 238 43.42 2.81 -10.31
N PRO A 239 43.47 3.12 -11.62
CA PRO A 239 44.57 2.70 -12.49
C PRO A 239 45.91 3.28 -12.04
N ASP A 240 46.98 2.51 -12.26
CA ASP A 240 48.34 2.88 -11.86
C ASP A 240 48.81 4.20 -12.48
N GLU A 241 48.33 4.53 -13.68
CA GLU A 241 48.69 5.72 -14.43
C GLU A 241 48.22 7.01 -13.74
N ALA A 242 47.13 6.93 -12.94
CA ALA A 242 46.60 8.07 -12.21
C ALA A 242 47.58 8.61 -11.15
N PHE A 243 48.53 7.79 -10.69
CA PHE A 243 49.53 8.14 -9.67
C PHE A 243 50.83 8.73 -10.24
N ALA A 244 50.96 8.92 -11.56
CA ALA A 244 52.19 9.46 -12.16
C ALA A 244 52.38 10.97 -11.88
N LYS A 245 53.58 11.37 -11.43
CA LYS A 245 53.92 12.79 -11.11
C LYS A 245 54.03 13.66 -12.37
N SER A 246 53.46 14.86 -12.31
CA SER A 246 53.75 15.97 -13.24
C SER A 246 55.16 16.53 -12.98
N HIS A 247 56.10 16.34 -13.90
CA HIS A 247 57.44 16.93 -13.82
C HIS A 247 57.43 18.42 -14.21
N GLY A 248 57.27 19.32 -13.24
CA GLY A 248 57.52 20.76 -13.40
C GLY A 248 58.84 21.18 -12.78
N GLY A 249 59.88 21.40 -13.59
CA GLY A 249 61.22 21.80 -13.13
C GLY A 249 61.32 23.27 -12.70
N LEU A 250 61.92 23.50 -11.54
CA LEU A 250 62.21 24.79 -10.91
C LEU A 250 63.71 25.09 -11.06
N ILE A 251 64.08 26.29 -11.52
CA ILE A 251 65.43 26.85 -11.27
C ILE A 251 65.27 28.33 -10.88
N THR A 252 65.55 28.61 -9.61
CA THR A 252 65.89 29.93 -9.07
C THR A 252 67.36 30.23 -9.33
N ASP A 253 67.75 31.51 -9.44
CA ASP A 253 68.93 32.06 -8.77
C ASP A 253 69.03 33.59 -8.98
N GLU A 254 69.07 34.32 -7.86
CA GLU A 254 69.76 35.60 -7.75
C GLU A 254 71.26 35.32 -7.61
N ALA A 255 72.14 36.19 -8.15
CA ALA A 255 73.00 37.02 -7.29
C ALA A 255 74.13 37.78 -8.02
N PHE A 256 74.46 38.92 -7.39
CA PHE A 256 75.71 39.72 -7.39
C PHE A 256 76.10 40.52 -8.64
N ALA A 257 76.69 41.71 -8.58
CA ALA A 257 76.79 42.85 -7.64
C ALA A 257 77.99 43.69 -8.10
N LYS A 258 77.85 45.03 -8.15
CA LYS A 258 78.89 46.07 -7.90
C LYS A 258 80.11 46.12 -8.87
N SER A 259 80.84 47.22 -9.12
CA SER A 259 80.84 48.63 -8.70
C SER A 259 82.13 49.29 -9.26
N ARG A 260 82.04 50.52 -9.79
CA ARG A 260 83.05 51.64 -9.87
C ARG A 260 84.45 51.33 -10.46
N GLY A 261 85.10 52.13 -11.30
CA GLY A 261 85.00 53.55 -11.68
C GLY A 261 86.44 54.11 -11.80
N GLY A 262 86.80 54.83 -12.88
CA GLY A 262 88.04 55.63 -12.94
C GLY A 262 88.78 55.78 -14.29
N LEU A 263 88.24 56.65 -15.17
CA LEU A 263 88.88 57.56 -16.15
C LEU A 263 90.26 57.23 -16.79
N ILE A 264 90.27 56.95 -18.11
CA ILE A 264 91.19 57.58 -19.09
C ILE A 264 90.40 57.90 -20.37
N ALA A 265 90.36 59.18 -20.72
CA ALA A 265 89.57 59.80 -21.77
C ALA A 265 90.12 59.53 -23.19
N GLY A 266 89.22 59.44 -24.17
CA GLY A 266 89.52 59.72 -25.58
C GLY A 266 89.42 58.54 -26.56
N VAL A 267 89.84 57.33 -26.17
CA VAL A 267 89.94 56.18 -27.11
C VAL A 267 88.92 55.07 -26.84
N PHE A 268 88.29 55.04 -25.66
CA PHE A 268 87.35 53.99 -25.27
C PHE A 268 85.92 54.15 -25.81
N ILE A 269 85.49 55.34 -26.25
CA ILE A 269 84.09 55.55 -26.69
C ILE A 269 83.83 54.89 -28.06
N ALA A 270 84.79 54.96 -28.99
CA ALA A 270 84.64 54.30 -30.29
C ALA A 270 84.66 52.76 -30.18
N VAL A 271 85.51 52.22 -29.30
CA VAL A 271 85.57 50.78 -29.02
C VAL A 271 84.34 50.31 -28.25
N LEU A 272 83.83 51.10 -27.30
CA LEU A 272 82.58 50.79 -26.60
C LEU A 272 81.36 50.83 -27.51
N VAL A 273 81.26 51.79 -28.45
CA VAL A 273 80.15 51.82 -29.41
C VAL A 273 80.19 50.62 -30.35
N ALA A 274 81.37 50.21 -30.83
CA ALA A 274 81.52 49.02 -31.66
C ALA A 274 81.22 47.71 -30.90
N VAL A 275 81.67 47.59 -29.65
CA VAL A 275 81.39 46.43 -28.79
C VAL A 275 79.92 46.37 -28.38
N VAL A 276 79.28 47.51 -28.12
CA VAL A 276 77.84 47.60 -27.84
C VAL A 276 77.02 47.28 -29.08
N ALA A 277 77.40 47.76 -30.27
CA ALA A 277 76.70 47.42 -31.51
C ALA A 277 76.82 45.93 -31.87
N ALA A 278 78.01 45.34 -31.71
CA ALA A 278 78.21 43.90 -31.86
C ALA A 278 77.45 43.10 -30.80
N GLY A 279 77.45 43.56 -29.55
CA GLY A 279 76.70 42.97 -28.43
C GLY A 279 75.19 43.02 -28.65
N VAL A 280 74.66 44.14 -29.14
CA VAL A 280 73.24 44.29 -29.52
C VAL A 280 72.90 43.40 -30.71
N GLY A 281 73.78 43.27 -31.70
CA GLY A 281 73.61 42.35 -32.81
C GLY A 281 73.53 40.88 -32.36
N VAL A 282 74.45 40.47 -31.47
CA VAL A 282 74.45 39.12 -30.87
C VAL A 282 73.23 38.91 -29.96
N PHE A 283 72.82 39.93 -29.20
CA PHE A 283 71.63 39.87 -28.34
C PHE A 283 70.34 39.74 -29.17
N MET A 284 70.18 40.55 -30.21
CA MET A 284 69.05 40.49 -31.13
C MET A 284 69.01 39.15 -31.88
N TRP A 285 70.17 38.61 -32.26
CA TRP A 285 70.27 37.29 -32.90
C TRP A 285 69.95 36.15 -31.92
N ARG A 286 70.41 36.21 -30.67
CA ARG A 286 70.05 35.26 -29.60
C ARG A 286 68.56 35.32 -29.28
N LYS A 287 67.98 36.51 -29.10
CA LYS A 287 66.54 36.68 -28.88
C LYS A 287 65.70 36.15 -30.04
N LYS A 288 66.11 36.41 -31.29
CA LYS A 288 65.44 35.88 -32.49
C LYS A 288 65.52 34.35 -32.57
N LYS A 289 66.65 33.75 -32.17
CA LYS A 289 66.85 32.29 -32.14
C LYS A 289 66.00 31.63 -31.05
N GLU A 290 65.89 32.23 -29.87
CA GLU A 290 65.03 31.74 -28.79
C GLU A 290 63.54 31.87 -29.15
N THR A 291 63.13 33.00 -29.73
CA THR A 291 61.71 33.21 -30.12
C THR A 291 61.30 32.23 -31.23
N LYS A 292 62.19 31.93 -32.19
CA LYS A 292 61.93 30.96 -33.25
C LYS A 292 61.77 29.54 -32.71
N LYS A 293 62.62 29.12 -31.76
CA LYS A 293 62.50 27.81 -31.10
C LYS A 293 61.19 27.67 -30.34
N VAL A 294 60.79 28.69 -29.58
CA VAL A 294 59.53 28.70 -28.84
C VAL A 294 58.32 28.67 -29.79
N LEU A 295 58.41 29.31 -30.96
CA LEU A 295 57.32 29.27 -31.94
C LEU A 295 57.20 27.89 -32.60
N GLU A 296 58.32 27.25 -32.94
CA GLU A 296 58.35 25.90 -33.50
C GLU A 296 57.86 24.86 -32.47
N GLU A 297 58.23 25.00 -31.19
CA GLU A 297 57.77 24.14 -30.10
C GLU A 297 56.26 24.28 -29.85
N LYS A 298 55.74 25.51 -29.83
CA LYS A 298 54.30 25.77 -29.74
C LYS A 298 53.50 25.27 -30.95
N GLU A 299 54.09 25.27 -32.14
CA GLU A 299 53.43 24.73 -33.33
C GLU A 299 53.32 23.20 -33.28
N VAL A 300 54.31 22.53 -32.69
CA VAL A 300 54.27 21.07 -32.43
C VAL A 300 53.24 20.75 -31.35
N GLU A 301 53.24 21.45 -30.21
CA GLU A 301 52.24 21.28 -29.15
C GLU A 301 50.81 21.49 -29.68
N LEU A 302 50.60 22.54 -30.50
CA LEU A 302 49.29 22.81 -31.09
C LEU A 302 48.84 21.68 -32.04
N LYS A 303 49.77 21.08 -32.79
CA LYS A 303 49.47 19.94 -33.69
C LYS A 303 49.11 18.68 -32.91
N GLU A 304 49.80 18.39 -31.81
CA GLU A 304 49.48 17.26 -30.93
C GLU A 304 48.11 17.44 -30.28
N VAL A 305 47.82 18.63 -29.72
CA VAL A 305 46.51 18.96 -29.14
C VAL A 305 45.38 18.87 -30.19
N CYS A 306 45.62 19.33 -31.43
CA CYS A 306 44.66 19.19 -32.52
C CYS A 306 44.42 17.72 -32.93
N SER A 307 45.46 16.87 -32.89
CA SER A 307 45.34 15.44 -33.18
C SER A 307 44.53 14.70 -32.11
N GLU A 308 44.84 14.93 -30.82
CA GLU A 308 44.09 14.33 -29.71
C GLU A 308 42.63 14.76 -29.68
N LYS A 309 42.34 16.02 -30.01
CA LYS A 309 40.96 16.53 -30.10
C LYS A 309 40.19 15.81 -31.20
N GLY A 310 40.80 15.58 -32.36
CA GLY A 310 40.18 14.86 -33.47
C GLY A 310 39.91 13.38 -33.18
N GLU A 311 40.77 12.71 -32.40
CA GLU A 311 40.53 11.32 -31.96
C GLU A 311 39.39 11.22 -30.94
N LYS A 312 39.32 12.17 -29.98
CA LYS A 312 38.23 12.24 -29.01
C LYS A 312 36.88 12.52 -29.67
N GLU A 313 36.82 13.37 -30.68
CA GLU A 313 35.60 13.64 -31.45
C GLU A 313 35.09 12.39 -32.19
N LYS A 314 36.00 11.61 -32.82
CA LYS A 314 35.64 10.34 -33.48
C LYS A 314 35.14 9.28 -32.49
N LEU A 315 35.78 9.19 -31.32
CA LEU A 315 35.36 8.25 -30.27
C LEU A 315 33.96 8.61 -29.74
N LEU A 316 33.68 9.90 -29.57
CA LEU A 316 32.37 10.40 -29.13
C LEU A 316 31.28 10.08 -30.17
N GLU A 317 31.56 10.26 -31.46
CA GLU A 317 30.61 9.95 -32.54
C GLU A 317 30.27 8.44 -32.59
N GLU A 318 31.25 7.58 -32.39
CA GLU A 318 31.04 6.13 -32.32
C GLU A 318 30.24 5.73 -31.06
N GLN A 319 30.51 6.36 -29.92
CA GLN A 319 29.73 6.15 -28.69
C GLN A 319 28.27 6.61 -28.86
N GLU A 320 28.02 7.74 -29.51
CA GLU A 320 26.65 8.20 -29.82
C GLU A 320 25.91 7.23 -30.73
N LYS A 321 26.60 6.66 -31.73
CA LYS A 321 26.01 5.67 -32.63
C LYS A 321 25.63 4.39 -31.89
N GLN A 322 26.51 3.90 -31.02
CA GLN A 322 26.22 2.75 -30.16
C GLN A 322 25.07 3.03 -29.18
N LEU A 323 24.99 4.25 -28.64
CA LEU A 323 23.90 4.65 -27.76
C LEU A 323 22.56 4.64 -28.51
N LYS A 324 22.52 5.18 -29.73
CA LYS A 324 21.31 5.17 -30.59
C LYS A 324 20.84 3.75 -30.92
N GLU A 325 21.76 2.81 -31.18
CA GLU A 325 21.39 1.40 -31.39
C GLU A 325 20.85 0.74 -30.13
N LYS A 326 21.48 0.99 -28.97
CA LYS A 326 20.99 0.48 -27.68
C LYS A 326 19.62 1.05 -27.33
N GLU A 327 19.37 2.33 -27.57
CA GLU A 327 18.06 2.95 -27.37
C GLU A 327 16.99 2.30 -28.26
N LYS A 328 17.33 2.00 -29.53
CA LYS A 328 16.41 1.31 -30.45
C LYS A 328 16.10 -0.10 -29.98
N LEU A 329 17.10 -0.84 -29.48
CA LEU A 329 16.91 -2.17 -28.91
C LEU A 329 16.03 -2.11 -27.65
N LEU A 330 16.29 -1.14 -26.77
CA LEU A 330 15.53 -0.95 -25.54
C LEU A 330 14.07 -0.60 -25.81
N LYS A 331 13.80 0.27 -26.80
CA LYS A 331 12.42 0.60 -27.22
C LYS A 331 11.68 -0.64 -27.73
N LYS A 332 12.34 -1.48 -28.52
CA LYS A 332 11.73 -2.73 -29.01
C LYS A 332 11.40 -3.69 -27.86
N GLN A 333 12.32 -3.84 -26.90
CA GLN A 333 12.08 -4.67 -25.71
C GLN A 333 10.91 -4.15 -24.86
N LEU A 334 10.77 -2.83 -24.73
CA LEU A 334 9.65 -2.21 -24.02
C LEU A 334 8.32 -2.51 -24.71
N GLU A 335 8.24 -2.40 -26.04
CA GLU A 335 7.03 -2.72 -26.82
C GLU A 335 6.65 -4.21 -26.75
N ASP A 336 7.63 -5.12 -26.73
CA ASP A 336 7.40 -6.55 -26.54
C ASP A 336 6.88 -6.85 -25.12
N MET A 337 7.44 -6.18 -24.10
CA MET A 337 6.99 -6.31 -22.71
C MET A 337 5.58 -5.78 -22.50
N GLU A 338 5.22 -4.64 -23.12
CA GLU A 338 3.88 -4.08 -23.09
C GLU A 338 2.84 -5.01 -23.73
N ARG A 339 3.19 -5.64 -24.87
CA ARG A 339 2.32 -6.65 -25.51
C ARG A 339 2.10 -7.86 -24.61
N ALA A 340 3.17 -8.39 -24.01
CA ALA A 340 3.05 -9.52 -23.07
C ALA A 340 2.18 -9.16 -21.86
N LYS A 341 2.32 -7.94 -21.32
CA LYS A 341 1.48 -7.43 -20.22
C LYS A 341 0.00 -7.36 -20.61
N GLN A 342 -0.31 -6.86 -21.80
CA GLN A 342 -1.69 -6.78 -22.30
C GLN A 342 -2.32 -8.17 -22.49
N GLU A 343 -1.56 -9.14 -23.01
CA GLU A 343 -2.02 -10.52 -23.14
C GLU A 343 -2.30 -11.17 -21.78
N GLN A 344 -1.42 -10.95 -20.80
CA GLN A 344 -1.60 -11.45 -19.43
C GLN A 344 -2.83 -10.83 -18.76
N GLU A 345 -3.06 -9.53 -18.93
CA GLU A 345 -4.25 -8.87 -18.38
C GLU A 345 -5.54 -9.39 -19.02
N LYS A 346 -5.52 -9.67 -20.33
CA LYS A 346 -6.66 -10.26 -21.03
C LYS A 346 -6.97 -11.67 -20.52
N LEU A 347 -5.95 -12.50 -20.30
CA LEU A 347 -6.10 -13.84 -19.74
C LEU A 347 -6.66 -13.78 -18.32
N LEU A 348 -6.14 -12.88 -17.47
CA LEU A 348 -6.59 -12.70 -16.10
C LEU A 348 -8.07 -12.25 -16.04
N LYS A 349 -8.49 -11.33 -16.92
CA LYS A 349 -9.89 -10.91 -17.01
C LYS A 349 -10.81 -12.05 -17.41
N GLN A 350 -10.40 -12.90 -18.35
CA GLN A 350 -11.18 -14.08 -18.74
C GLN A 350 -11.34 -15.06 -17.57
N GLN A 351 -10.26 -15.33 -16.83
CA GLN A 351 -10.31 -16.19 -15.64
C GLN A 351 -11.23 -15.62 -14.55
N LEU A 352 -11.16 -14.31 -14.31
CA LEU A 352 -12.01 -13.63 -13.33
C LEU A 352 -13.50 -13.72 -13.68
N GLU A 353 -13.87 -13.52 -14.94
CA GLU A 353 -15.27 -13.63 -15.37
C GLU A 353 -15.81 -15.07 -15.23
N GLU A 354 -14.99 -16.08 -15.52
CA GLU A 354 -15.38 -17.48 -15.31
C GLU A 354 -15.56 -17.80 -13.82
N GLN A 355 -14.65 -17.31 -12.96
CA GLN A 355 -14.80 -17.46 -11.51
C GLN A 355 -16.04 -16.75 -10.97
N LYS A 356 -16.36 -15.54 -11.45
CA LYS A 356 -17.59 -14.83 -11.07
C LYS A 356 -18.84 -15.61 -11.46
N LYS A 357 -18.85 -16.23 -12.64
CA LYS A 357 -19.97 -17.05 -13.11
C LYS A 357 -20.19 -18.26 -12.20
N GLN A 358 -19.10 -18.95 -11.82
CA GLN A 358 -19.15 -20.09 -10.89
C GLN A 358 -19.64 -19.66 -9.50
N LEU A 359 -19.12 -18.56 -8.96
CA LEU A 359 -19.53 -18.03 -7.66
C LEU A 359 -21.02 -17.64 -7.65
N LYS A 360 -21.49 -17.01 -8.72
CA LYS A 360 -22.90 -16.64 -8.86
C LYS A 360 -23.80 -17.88 -8.85
N GLN A 361 -23.42 -18.93 -9.58
CA GLN A 361 -24.17 -20.19 -9.57
C GLN A 361 -24.17 -20.85 -8.19
N GLN A 362 -23.03 -20.90 -7.51
CA GLN A 362 -22.93 -21.43 -6.14
C GLN A 362 -23.83 -20.65 -5.16
N GLN A 363 -23.83 -19.32 -5.27
CA GLN A 363 -24.69 -18.47 -4.43
C GLN A 363 -26.18 -18.69 -4.72
N GLU A 364 -26.58 -18.87 -5.98
CA GLU A 364 -27.96 -19.20 -6.35
C GLU A 364 -28.39 -20.55 -5.77
N GLU A 365 -27.51 -21.57 -5.82
CA GLU A 365 -27.75 -22.88 -5.22
C GLU A 365 -27.87 -22.79 -3.69
N GLU A 366 -26.99 -22.03 -3.03
CA GLU A 366 -27.01 -21.83 -1.58
C GLU A 366 -28.27 -21.07 -1.13
N ASN A 367 -28.63 -19.99 -1.83
CA ASN A 367 -29.85 -19.22 -1.56
C ASN A 367 -31.11 -20.09 -1.68
N ALA A 368 -31.17 -20.93 -2.72
CA ALA A 368 -32.28 -21.87 -2.90
C ALA A 368 -32.36 -22.89 -1.76
N ALA A 369 -31.21 -23.43 -1.33
CA ALA A 369 -31.16 -24.36 -0.20
C ALA A 369 -31.60 -23.71 1.12
N VAL A 370 -31.15 -22.49 1.40
CA VAL A 370 -31.56 -21.72 2.57
C VAL A 370 -33.06 -21.43 2.56
N LEU A 371 -33.65 -21.14 1.40
CA LEU A 371 -35.09 -20.93 1.28
C LEU A 371 -35.89 -22.20 1.61
N VAL A 372 -35.43 -23.35 1.14
CA VAL A 372 -36.04 -24.65 1.45
C VAL A 372 -36.00 -24.92 2.96
N ASP A 373 -34.86 -24.68 3.61
CA ASP A 373 -34.70 -24.89 5.04
C ASP A 373 -35.53 -23.88 5.87
N LYS A 374 -35.49 -22.60 5.50
CA LYS A 374 -36.20 -21.53 6.20
C LYS A 374 -37.73 -21.71 6.17
N HIS A 375 -38.26 -22.22 5.07
CA HIS A 375 -39.70 -22.38 4.87
C HIS A 375 -40.17 -23.83 4.95
N ARG A 376 -39.33 -24.72 5.47
CA ARG A 376 -39.54 -26.17 5.54
C ARG A 376 -40.96 -26.57 5.97
N GLU A 377 -41.42 -26.10 7.13
CA GLU A 377 -42.75 -26.44 7.67
C GLU A 377 -43.88 -26.05 6.70
N LYS A 378 -43.78 -24.85 6.10
CA LYS A 378 -44.80 -24.37 5.15
C LYS A 378 -44.77 -25.15 3.83
N ILE A 379 -43.58 -25.59 3.40
CA ILE A 379 -43.45 -26.42 2.20
C ILE A 379 -44.05 -27.81 2.45
N ILE A 380 -43.83 -28.39 3.64
CA ILE A 380 -44.41 -29.68 4.05
C ILE A 380 -45.94 -29.63 4.01
N ASP A 381 -46.56 -28.54 4.45
CA ASP A 381 -48.02 -28.36 4.45
C ASP A 381 -48.61 -28.28 3.03
N VAL A 382 -47.84 -27.81 2.05
CA VAL A 382 -48.29 -27.59 0.67
C VAL A 382 -47.99 -28.79 -0.23
N VAL A 383 -46.88 -29.48 0.01
CA VAL A 383 -46.47 -30.67 -0.76
C VAL A 383 -47.17 -31.90 -0.20
N ASP A 384 -48.25 -32.33 -0.86
CA ASP A 384 -48.92 -33.58 -0.52
C ASP A 384 -48.09 -34.83 -0.91
N ASN A 385 -48.55 -36.02 -0.48
CA ASN A 385 -47.87 -37.28 -0.77
C ASN A 385 -47.84 -37.63 -2.29
N HIS A 386 -48.76 -37.11 -3.10
CA HIS A 386 -48.71 -37.31 -4.55
C HIS A 386 -47.61 -36.45 -5.16
N MET A 387 -47.56 -35.17 -4.81
CA MET A 387 -46.56 -34.21 -5.25
C MET A 387 -45.16 -34.59 -4.78
N ALA A 388 -45.00 -35.05 -3.54
CA ALA A 388 -43.72 -35.55 -3.04
C ALA A 388 -43.17 -36.72 -3.89
N LYS A 389 -44.05 -37.58 -4.42
CA LYS A 389 -43.65 -38.65 -5.32
C LYS A 389 -43.15 -38.09 -6.66
N VAL A 390 -43.89 -37.15 -7.26
CA VAL A 390 -43.54 -36.52 -8.54
C VAL A 390 -42.20 -35.79 -8.43
N ILE A 391 -42.01 -34.99 -7.39
CA ILE A 391 -40.75 -34.27 -7.15
C ILE A 391 -39.58 -35.25 -6.94
N ALA A 392 -39.79 -36.34 -6.20
CA ALA A 392 -38.76 -37.36 -6.02
C ALA A 392 -38.41 -38.08 -7.34
N GLU A 393 -39.39 -38.34 -8.21
CA GLU A 393 -39.15 -38.92 -9.54
C GLU A 393 -38.29 -37.97 -10.39
N ASP A 394 -38.61 -36.69 -10.43
CA ASP A 394 -37.81 -35.67 -11.13
C ASP A 394 -36.39 -35.54 -10.57
N LEU A 395 -36.22 -35.57 -9.25
CA LEU A 395 -34.90 -35.53 -8.59
C LEU A 395 -34.07 -36.78 -8.93
N ASN A 396 -34.69 -37.95 -9.00
CA ASN A 396 -34.01 -39.20 -9.33
C ASN A 396 -33.65 -39.26 -10.81
N GLU A 397 -34.52 -38.78 -11.71
CA GLU A 397 -34.25 -38.66 -13.15
C GLU A 397 -33.07 -37.71 -13.44
N GLN A 398 -32.96 -36.63 -12.68
CA GLN A 398 -31.85 -35.68 -12.76
C GLN A 398 -30.59 -36.12 -11.98
N GLY A 399 -30.63 -37.28 -11.31
CA GLY A 399 -29.49 -37.85 -10.59
C GLY A 399 -29.16 -37.21 -9.24
N PHE A 400 -30.06 -36.39 -8.67
CA PHE A 400 -29.87 -35.77 -7.36
C PHE A 400 -30.17 -36.71 -6.18
N ILE A 401 -30.99 -37.74 -6.38
CA ILE A 401 -31.25 -38.79 -5.39
C ILE A 401 -31.04 -40.17 -5.98
N THR A 402 -30.73 -41.16 -5.14
CA THR A 402 -30.46 -42.53 -5.59
C THR A 402 -31.76 -43.33 -5.79
N LYS A 403 -31.67 -44.40 -6.61
CA LYS A 403 -32.78 -45.36 -6.79
C LYS A 403 -33.26 -45.97 -5.48
N GLU A 404 -32.37 -46.14 -4.50
CA GLU A 404 -32.73 -46.64 -3.16
C GLU A 404 -33.62 -45.65 -2.41
N VAL A 405 -33.25 -44.37 -2.40
CA VAL A 405 -34.06 -43.29 -1.82
C VAL A 405 -35.41 -43.21 -2.52
N MET A 406 -35.43 -43.28 -3.86
CA MET A 406 -36.68 -43.28 -4.62
C MET A 406 -37.59 -44.46 -4.26
N ASN A 407 -37.03 -45.67 -4.08
CA ASN A 407 -37.80 -46.85 -3.69
C ASN A 407 -38.44 -46.69 -2.29
N LYS A 408 -37.74 -46.06 -1.34
CA LYS A 408 -38.29 -45.72 -0.01
C LYS A 408 -39.46 -44.73 -0.13
N VAL A 409 -39.34 -43.71 -0.97
CA VAL A 409 -40.45 -42.78 -1.24
C VAL A 409 -41.63 -43.50 -1.92
N LYS A 410 -41.40 -44.45 -2.84
CA LYS A 410 -42.48 -45.21 -3.49
C LYS A 410 -43.22 -46.14 -2.52
N SER A 411 -42.50 -46.84 -1.64
CA SER A 411 -43.07 -47.81 -0.71
C SER A 411 -43.83 -47.17 0.45
N SER A 412 -43.39 -46.00 0.93
CA SER A 412 -44.01 -45.27 2.06
C SER A 412 -45.23 -44.43 1.64
N LYS A 413 -46.32 -45.06 1.18
CA LYS A 413 -47.54 -44.40 0.65
C LYS A 413 -48.07 -43.21 1.48
N THR A 414 -47.99 -43.24 2.81
CA THR A 414 -48.49 -42.19 3.71
C THR A 414 -47.40 -41.26 4.27
N LYS A 415 -46.12 -41.56 4.04
CA LYS A 415 -44.97 -40.83 4.60
C LYS A 415 -43.99 -40.32 3.54
N ARG A 416 -44.45 -40.13 2.29
CA ARG A 416 -43.58 -39.74 1.15
C ARG A 416 -42.93 -38.39 1.36
N VAL A 417 -43.68 -37.44 1.93
CA VAL A 417 -43.15 -36.11 2.26
C VAL A 417 -41.99 -36.23 3.25
N SER A 418 -42.16 -36.99 4.33
CA SER A 418 -41.10 -37.21 5.32
C SER A 418 -39.87 -37.91 4.73
N GLU A 419 -40.06 -38.94 3.92
CA GLU A 419 -38.94 -39.65 3.27
C GLU A 419 -38.21 -38.77 2.24
N LEU A 420 -38.94 -37.92 1.51
CA LEU A 420 -38.35 -36.93 0.61
C LEU A 420 -37.49 -35.91 1.38
N PHE A 421 -38.01 -35.34 2.47
CA PHE A 421 -37.27 -34.35 3.25
C PHE A 421 -36.02 -34.94 3.95
N LYS A 422 -36.05 -36.22 4.36
CA LYS A 422 -34.83 -36.92 4.81
C LYS A 422 -33.77 -36.99 3.71
N ALA A 423 -34.17 -37.18 2.46
CA ALA A 423 -33.26 -37.17 1.32
C ALA A 423 -32.70 -35.77 1.03
N LEU A 424 -33.50 -34.72 1.26
CA LEU A 424 -33.01 -33.35 1.16
C LEU A 424 -31.98 -33.02 2.26
N ASP A 425 -32.21 -33.51 3.47
CA ASP A 425 -31.28 -33.31 4.59
C ASP A 425 -29.93 -34.00 4.34
N SER A 426 -29.95 -35.23 3.82
CA SER A 426 -28.73 -35.97 3.49
C SER A 426 -28.06 -35.53 2.19
N GLY A 427 -28.81 -34.93 1.27
CA GLY A 427 -28.33 -34.49 -0.05
C GLY A 427 -27.65 -33.11 -0.06
N GLY A 428 -27.75 -32.33 1.02
CA GLY A 428 -27.09 -31.03 1.15
C GLY A 428 -27.57 -29.97 0.14
N ILE A 429 -26.75 -28.95 -0.10
CA ILE A 429 -27.12 -27.75 -0.88
C ILE A 429 -27.61 -28.10 -2.29
N LYS A 430 -26.89 -28.98 -3.00
CA LYS A 430 -27.20 -29.34 -4.40
C LYS A 430 -28.57 -30.01 -4.56
N VAL A 431 -28.94 -30.89 -3.64
CA VAL A 431 -30.22 -31.60 -3.70
C VAL A 431 -31.37 -30.67 -3.28
N LYS A 432 -31.13 -29.79 -2.28
CA LYS A 432 -32.11 -28.76 -1.88
C LYS A 432 -32.35 -27.72 -2.96
N SER A 433 -31.33 -27.26 -3.68
CA SER A 433 -31.48 -26.32 -4.79
C SER A 433 -32.22 -26.94 -5.97
N ALA A 434 -31.92 -28.19 -6.31
CA ALA A 434 -32.65 -28.95 -7.32
C ALA A 434 -34.12 -29.13 -6.95
N PHE A 435 -34.40 -29.49 -5.68
CA PHE A 435 -35.74 -29.58 -5.14
C PHE A 435 -36.50 -28.26 -5.29
N TYR A 436 -35.87 -27.13 -4.94
CA TYR A 436 -36.46 -25.80 -5.08
C TYR A 436 -36.85 -25.49 -6.54
N ASN A 437 -35.96 -25.77 -7.49
CA ASN A 437 -36.22 -25.53 -8.92
C ASN A 437 -37.36 -26.42 -9.46
N ILE A 438 -37.39 -27.70 -9.07
CA ILE A 438 -38.46 -28.63 -9.43
C ILE A 438 -39.78 -28.20 -8.80
N LEU A 439 -39.75 -27.76 -7.54
CA LEU A 439 -40.92 -27.23 -6.84
C LEU A 439 -41.48 -26.01 -7.59
N LEU A 440 -40.64 -25.06 -7.99
CA LEU A 440 -41.07 -23.92 -8.81
C LEU A 440 -41.68 -24.34 -10.15
N LYS A 441 -41.12 -25.37 -10.80
CA LYS A 441 -41.61 -25.89 -12.08
C LYS A 441 -43.00 -26.53 -11.97
N HIS A 442 -43.30 -27.24 -10.88
CA HIS A 442 -44.60 -27.88 -10.69
C HIS A 442 -45.68 -26.92 -10.16
N TYR A 443 -45.26 -25.82 -9.51
CA TYR A 443 -46.15 -24.77 -9.02
C TYR A 443 -46.21 -23.56 -9.97
N GLN A 444 -46.48 -23.81 -11.27
CA GLN A 444 -46.49 -22.78 -12.34
C GLN A 444 -47.46 -21.59 -12.09
N HIS A 445 -48.49 -21.77 -11.25
CA HIS A 445 -49.23 -20.64 -10.67
C HIS A 445 -48.54 -20.17 -9.38
N LEU A 446 -47.50 -19.38 -9.59
CA LEU A 446 -46.64 -18.78 -8.57
C LEU A 446 -47.40 -18.00 -7.49
N SER A 447 -48.67 -17.63 -7.65
CA SER A 447 -49.36 -16.76 -6.69
C SER A 447 -49.43 -17.32 -5.25
N LYS A 448 -49.58 -18.63 -5.06
CA LYS A 448 -49.60 -19.25 -3.70
C LYS A 448 -48.19 -19.42 -3.12
N LEU A 449 -47.20 -19.67 -3.96
CA LEU A 449 -45.82 -19.89 -3.54
C LEU A 449 -45.08 -18.55 -3.34
N GLU A 450 -45.23 -17.59 -4.26
CA GLU A 450 -44.75 -16.20 -4.16
C GLU A 450 -45.32 -15.49 -2.94
N ASN A 451 -46.62 -15.63 -2.64
CA ASN A 451 -47.21 -15.02 -1.43
C ASN A 451 -46.68 -15.64 -0.11
N MET A 452 -46.06 -16.83 -0.18
CA MET A 452 -45.52 -17.57 0.96
C MET A 452 -44.01 -17.32 1.16
N PHE A 453 -43.27 -17.07 0.08
CA PHE A 453 -41.84 -16.77 0.07
C PHE A 453 -41.52 -15.27 0.02
N THR A 454 -42.43 -14.46 -0.52
CA THR A 454 -42.41 -13.01 -0.40
C THR A 454 -43.71 -12.58 0.26
N LYS A 455 -43.63 -11.89 1.40
CA LYS A 455 -44.70 -11.01 1.79
C LYS A 455 -44.65 -9.89 0.75
N LYS A 456 -45.34 -10.05 -0.39
CA LYS A 456 -45.51 -8.97 -1.37
C LYS A 456 -46.32 -7.92 -0.63
N VAL A 457 -45.59 -6.99 -0.03
CA VAL A 457 -46.14 -5.87 0.69
C VAL A 457 -47.06 -5.18 -0.33
N LYS A 458 -48.37 -5.10 -0.06
CA LYS A 458 -49.29 -4.41 -0.98
C LYS A 458 -48.71 -3.03 -1.26
N ASP A 459 -48.89 -2.45 -2.45
CA ASP A 459 -48.27 -1.16 -2.80
C ASP A 459 -48.49 -0.08 -1.73
N GLN A 460 -49.67 -0.13 -1.10
CA GLN A 460 -50.06 0.73 0.01
C GLN A 460 -49.27 0.45 1.31
N ASP A 461 -49.05 -0.81 1.64
CA ASP A 461 -48.20 -1.22 2.77
C ASP A 461 -46.72 -0.87 2.50
N ALA A 462 -46.27 -0.91 1.24
CA ALA A 462 -44.88 -0.64 0.85
C ALA A 462 -44.57 0.85 0.94
N ALA A 463 -45.51 1.68 0.46
CA ALA A 463 -45.46 3.12 0.67
C ALA A 463 -45.45 3.49 2.16
N VAL A 464 -46.28 2.84 2.98
CA VAL A 464 -46.30 3.04 4.44
C VAL A 464 -44.97 2.64 5.08
N LEU A 465 -44.32 1.56 4.62
CA LEU A 465 -43.00 1.16 5.14
C LEU A 465 -41.90 2.15 4.76
N VAL A 466 -41.92 2.69 3.54
CA VAL A 466 -40.98 3.73 3.09
C VAL A 466 -41.14 4.99 3.91
N ASP A 467 -42.38 5.41 4.18
CA ASP A 467 -42.65 6.60 4.99
C ASP A 467 -42.30 6.38 6.48
N ARG A 468 -42.68 5.24 7.06
CA ARG A 468 -42.40 4.89 8.46
C ARG A 468 -40.90 4.76 8.75
N ASN A 469 -40.11 4.33 7.75
CA ASN A 469 -38.67 4.10 7.91
C ASN A 469 -37.82 5.15 7.19
N ARG A 470 -38.39 6.29 6.77
CA ARG A 470 -37.70 7.33 6.00
C ARG A 470 -36.33 7.69 6.57
N GLU A 471 -36.26 8.05 7.85
CA GLU A 471 -35.00 8.46 8.50
C GLU A 471 -33.96 7.34 8.50
N LYS A 472 -34.38 6.09 8.74
CA LYS A 472 -33.48 4.93 8.71
C LYS A 472 -32.98 4.63 7.29
N ILE A 473 -33.82 4.83 6.28
CA ILE A 473 -33.43 4.63 4.88
C ILE A 473 -32.44 5.72 4.47
N ILE A 474 -32.64 6.97 4.90
CA ILE A 474 -31.71 8.08 4.64
C ILE A 474 -30.34 7.80 5.26
N ASP A 475 -30.30 7.23 6.46
CA ASP A 475 -29.07 6.91 7.19
C ASP A 475 -28.26 5.76 6.55
N VAL A 476 -28.96 4.82 5.91
CA VAL A 476 -28.35 3.58 5.38
C VAL A 476 -28.04 3.65 3.88
N VAL A 477 -28.77 4.47 3.12
CA VAL A 477 -28.60 4.62 1.67
C VAL A 477 -27.71 5.83 1.38
N ASP A 478 -26.48 5.58 0.94
CA ASP A 478 -25.56 6.65 0.57
C ASP A 478 -25.99 7.43 -0.71
N ASN A 479 -25.37 8.58 -0.96
CA ASN A 479 -25.66 9.41 -2.12
C ASN A 479 -25.34 8.73 -3.48
N TYR A 480 -24.54 7.67 -3.48
CA TYR A 480 -24.27 6.88 -4.69
C TYR A 480 -25.43 5.93 -4.98
N MET A 481 -25.88 5.16 -3.99
CA MET A 481 -27.03 4.28 -4.06
C MET A 481 -28.33 5.04 -4.34
N ALA A 482 -28.49 6.23 -3.76
CA ALA A 482 -29.60 7.13 -4.08
C ALA A 482 -29.66 7.47 -5.58
N LYS A 483 -28.49 7.70 -6.20
CA LYS A 483 -28.39 7.97 -7.64
C LYS A 483 -28.77 6.72 -8.45
N VAL A 484 -28.21 5.56 -8.10
CA VAL A 484 -28.48 4.29 -8.80
C VAL A 484 -29.96 3.92 -8.73
N ILE A 485 -30.58 4.05 -7.56
CA ILE A 485 -32.02 3.78 -7.37
C ILE A 485 -32.87 4.77 -8.17
N ALA A 486 -32.49 6.04 -8.23
CA ALA A 486 -33.19 7.04 -9.05
C ALA A 486 -33.08 6.74 -10.56
N GLU A 487 -31.93 6.26 -11.02
CA GLU A 487 -31.73 5.82 -12.41
C GLU A 487 -32.63 4.62 -12.73
N ASP A 488 -32.69 3.61 -11.85
CA ASP A 488 -33.57 2.45 -12.00
C ASP A 488 -35.07 2.84 -12.00
N LEU A 489 -35.47 3.80 -11.17
CA LEU A 489 -36.84 4.33 -11.15
C LEU A 489 -37.18 5.06 -12.44
N ASN A 490 -36.22 5.79 -13.00
CA ASN A 490 -36.37 6.49 -14.28
C ASN A 490 -36.46 5.52 -15.46
N GLU A 491 -35.59 4.49 -15.50
CA GLU A 491 -35.64 3.44 -16.52
C GLU A 491 -36.98 2.67 -16.52
N GLN A 492 -37.57 2.49 -15.33
CA GLN A 492 -38.87 1.85 -15.19
C GLN A 492 -40.06 2.81 -15.38
N GLY A 493 -39.81 4.07 -15.76
CA GLY A 493 -40.85 5.06 -16.08
C GLY A 493 -41.61 5.62 -14.86
N PHE A 494 -41.04 5.50 -13.65
CA PHE A 494 -41.63 6.06 -12.44
C PHE A 494 -41.20 7.51 -12.19
N PHE A 495 -40.08 7.96 -12.75
CA PHE A 495 -39.57 9.33 -12.63
C PHE A 495 -39.77 10.12 -13.91
N THR A 496 -40.07 11.42 -13.77
CA THR A 496 -40.04 12.38 -14.88
C THR A 496 -38.62 12.92 -15.06
N GLU A 497 -38.32 13.45 -16.24
CA GLU A 497 -37.02 14.10 -16.51
C GLU A 497 -36.72 15.22 -15.48
N GLU A 498 -37.73 15.96 -15.04
CA GLU A 498 -37.59 17.00 -14.03
C GLU A 498 -37.18 16.44 -12.65
N MET A 499 -37.81 15.34 -12.21
CA MET A 499 -37.47 14.66 -10.96
C MET A 499 -36.04 14.12 -11.02
N MET A 500 -35.65 13.49 -12.13
CA MET A 500 -34.30 12.96 -12.30
C MET A 500 -33.24 14.06 -12.34
N ASN A 501 -33.52 15.19 -12.99
CA ASN A 501 -32.58 16.31 -13.09
C ASN A 501 -32.30 16.93 -11.71
N LYS A 502 -33.30 17.03 -10.84
CA LYS A 502 -33.14 17.51 -9.44
C LYS A 502 -32.28 16.56 -8.60
N VAL A 503 -32.44 15.24 -8.79
CA VAL A 503 -31.58 14.25 -8.12
C VAL A 503 -30.15 14.28 -8.68
N LYS A 504 -29.95 14.48 -9.99
CA LYS A 504 -28.61 14.55 -10.62
C LYS A 504 -27.83 15.82 -10.26
N SER A 505 -28.52 16.98 -10.20
CA SER A 505 -27.89 18.28 -9.98
C SER A 505 -27.32 18.45 -8.57
N SER A 506 -27.84 17.69 -7.61
CA SER A 506 -27.37 17.71 -6.23
C SER A 506 -26.30 16.64 -6.02
N LYS A 507 -25.09 17.00 -5.55
CA LYS A 507 -24.03 16.01 -5.21
C LYS A 507 -24.14 15.53 -3.76
N THR A 508 -24.61 16.38 -2.85
CA THR A 508 -24.61 16.13 -1.39
C THR A 508 -25.99 15.91 -0.79
N LYS A 509 -27.07 16.31 -1.49
CA LYS A 509 -28.46 16.15 -1.01
C LYS A 509 -29.30 15.21 -1.88
N ARG A 510 -28.69 14.24 -2.55
CA ARG A 510 -29.41 13.33 -3.48
C ARG A 510 -30.49 12.57 -2.78
N MET A 511 -30.24 12.12 -1.55
CA MET A 511 -31.21 11.38 -0.79
C MET A 511 -32.44 12.23 -0.43
N SER A 512 -32.25 13.51 -0.09
CA SER A 512 -33.35 14.44 0.18
C SER A 512 -34.16 14.73 -1.08
N GLU A 513 -33.50 14.96 -2.21
CA GLU A 513 -34.19 15.20 -3.50
C GLU A 513 -34.91 13.94 -3.99
N LEU A 514 -34.34 12.75 -3.74
CA LEU A 514 -34.98 11.47 -4.02
C LEU A 514 -36.28 11.32 -3.22
N PHE A 515 -36.27 11.57 -1.91
CA PHE A 515 -37.50 11.48 -1.10
C PHE A 515 -38.55 12.52 -1.49
N LYS A 516 -38.17 13.73 -1.90
CA LYS A 516 -39.12 14.71 -2.46
C LYS A 516 -39.77 14.18 -3.74
N ALA A 517 -39.00 13.52 -4.61
CA ALA A 517 -39.54 12.87 -5.81
C ALA A 517 -40.50 11.72 -5.43
N LEU A 518 -40.14 10.89 -4.45
CA LEU A 518 -41.02 9.84 -3.93
C LEU A 518 -42.34 10.38 -3.36
N ASP A 519 -42.29 11.51 -2.65
CA ASP A 519 -43.47 12.17 -2.10
C ASP A 519 -44.38 12.72 -3.20
N SER A 520 -43.80 13.33 -4.23
CA SER A 520 -44.56 13.81 -5.39
C SER A 520 -45.15 12.68 -6.24
N GLY A 521 -44.50 11.51 -6.26
CA GLY A 521 -44.90 10.33 -7.03
C GLY A 521 -45.94 9.44 -6.34
N GLY A 522 -46.24 9.68 -5.06
CA GLY A 522 -47.26 8.97 -4.31
C GLY A 522 -46.99 7.46 -4.12
N ILE A 523 -48.06 6.71 -3.81
CA ILE A 523 -47.99 5.29 -3.41
C ILE A 523 -47.28 4.42 -4.46
N LYS A 524 -47.57 4.67 -5.74
CA LYS A 524 -47.04 3.88 -6.85
C LYS A 524 -45.51 3.99 -6.97
N VAL A 525 -44.98 5.20 -6.85
CA VAL A 525 -43.53 5.45 -6.94
C VAL A 525 -42.82 4.99 -5.67
N LYS A 526 -43.44 5.14 -4.49
CA LYS A 526 -42.90 4.62 -3.23
C LYS A 526 -42.84 3.09 -3.19
N SER A 527 -43.85 2.39 -3.72
CA SER A 527 -43.82 0.93 -3.87
C SER A 527 -42.72 0.48 -4.83
N ALA A 528 -42.57 1.16 -5.98
CA ALA A 528 -41.49 0.87 -6.92
C ALA A 528 -40.11 1.08 -6.28
N PHE A 529 -39.92 2.17 -5.55
CA PHE A 529 -38.70 2.45 -4.79
C PHE A 529 -38.40 1.34 -3.78
N TYR A 530 -39.38 0.89 -3.01
CA TYR A 530 -39.22 -0.21 -2.06
C TYR A 530 -38.73 -1.50 -2.73
N ASN A 531 -39.32 -1.86 -3.87
CA ASN A 531 -38.93 -3.05 -4.62
C ASN A 531 -37.53 -2.94 -5.24
N ILE A 532 -37.16 -1.77 -5.76
CA ILE A 532 -35.83 -1.51 -6.32
C ILE A 532 -34.77 -1.51 -5.20
N LEU A 533 -35.08 -0.89 -4.06
CA LEU A 533 -34.24 -0.92 -2.87
C LEU A 533 -33.99 -2.37 -2.43
N LEU A 534 -35.04 -3.19 -2.31
CA LEU A 534 -34.90 -4.62 -2.00
C LEU A 534 -34.01 -5.35 -3.01
N LYS A 535 -34.18 -5.09 -4.32
CA LYS A 535 -33.40 -5.71 -5.39
C LYS A 535 -31.90 -5.35 -5.33
N HIS A 536 -31.58 -4.10 -5.00
CA HIS A 536 -30.19 -3.65 -4.85
C HIS A 536 -29.52 -4.25 -3.62
N TYR A 537 -30.22 -4.31 -2.49
CA TYR A 537 -29.70 -4.92 -1.27
C TYR A 537 -29.58 -6.45 -1.37
N GLN A 538 -30.44 -7.10 -2.15
CA GLN A 538 -30.31 -8.54 -2.46
C GLN A 538 -29.14 -8.85 -3.41
N ARG A 539 -28.73 -7.90 -4.27
CA ARG A 539 -27.62 -8.09 -5.23
C ARG A 539 -26.23 -7.84 -4.66
N GLN A 540 -26.08 -7.12 -3.55
CA GLN A 540 -24.77 -6.73 -3.01
C GLN A 540 -24.07 -7.76 -2.09
N SER A 541 -24.75 -8.86 -1.70
CA SER A 541 -24.22 -9.98 -0.87
C SER A 541 -22.99 -9.65 0.01
N LYS A 542 -23.14 -8.69 0.92
CA LYS A 542 -22.32 -8.50 2.13
C LYS A 542 -23.21 -7.79 3.15
N LEU A 543 -23.41 -8.44 4.31
CA LEU A 543 -23.94 -7.87 5.55
C LEU A 543 -25.13 -6.90 5.40
N ASP A 544 -26.37 -7.37 5.56
CA ASP A 544 -27.17 -6.99 6.73
C ASP A 544 -28.53 -7.73 6.71
N VAL A 545 -28.54 -9.00 7.15
CA VAL A 545 -29.80 -9.67 7.54
C VAL A 545 -30.49 -8.88 8.67
N LYS A 546 -29.76 -8.07 9.45
CA LYS A 546 -30.34 -7.21 10.50
C LYS A 546 -31.07 -6.00 9.93
N LEU A 547 -30.80 -5.53 8.70
CA LEU A 547 -31.61 -4.47 8.08
C LEU A 547 -32.97 -5.01 7.65
N PHE A 548 -32.99 -6.24 7.12
CA PHE A 548 -34.23 -6.93 6.80
C PHE A 548 -35.06 -7.21 8.06
N ASP A 549 -34.43 -7.60 9.17
CA ASP A 549 -35.11 -7.76 10.47
C ASP A 549 -35.54 -6.41 11.08
N LYS A 550 -34.75 -5.33 10.95
CA LYS A 550 -35.12 -3.98 11.45
C LYS A 550 -36.22 -3.30 10.63
N LEU A 551 -36.36 -3.64 9.35
CA LEU A 551 -37.44 -3.13 8.48
C LEU A 551 -38.69 -4.03 8.53
N SER A 552 -38.54 -5.33 8.84
CA SER A 552 -39.65 -6.29 8.90
C SER A 552 -40.26 -6.46 10.31
N LEU A 553 -39.52 -6.17 11.39
CA LEU A 553 -40.02 -6.17 12.77
C LEU A 553 -40.58 -4.79 13.16
N GLY A 554 -41.75 -4.47 12.59
CA GLY A 554 -42.76 -3.71 13.32
C GLY A 554 -43.73 -4.69 13.96
N SER A 555 -43.49 -5.07 15.21
CA SER A 555 -44.50 -5.65 16.09
C SER A 555 -45.76 -4.77 16.09
N GLY A 556 -46.90 -5.31 15.67
CA GLY A 556 -48.18 -4.59 15.74
C GLY A 556 -49.20 -4.89 14.63
N LEU A 557 -49.43 -6.16 14.32
CA LEU A 557 -50.77 -6.62 13.93
C LEU A 557 -51.22 -7.57 15.03
N GLU A 558 -51.56 -7.00 16.19
CA GLU A 558 -52.44 -7.70 17.12
C GLU A 558 -53.77 -7.87 16.40
N SER A 559 -54.15 -9.13 16.22
CA SER A 559 -55.54 -9.53 16.16
C SER A 559 -56.23 -9.03 17.43
N LYS A 560 -56.96 -7.92 17.34
CA LYS A 560 -58.08 -7.72 18.26
C LYS A 560 -59.31 -8.32 17.62
N ASN A 561 -59.63 -9.52 18.10
CA ASN A 561 -61.00 -10.01 18.16
C ASN A 561 -61.90 -8.90 18.70
N THR A 562 -62.93 -8.56 17.94
CA THR A 562 -64.27 -8.22 18.44
C THR A 562 -65.27 -8.82 17.48
#